data_AF-A0A5E6WQR7-F1
#
_entry.id   AF-A0A5E6WQR7-F1
#
_cell.length_a   1.000
_cell.length_b   1.000
_cell.length_c   1.000
_cell.angle_alpha   90.00
_cell.angle_beta   90.00
_cell.angle_gamma   90.00
#
_symmetry.space_group_name_H-M   'P 1'
#
loop_
_entity.id
_entity.type
_entity.pdbx_description
1 polymer ?
#
loop_
_entity_poly.entity_id
_entity_poly.type
_entity_poly.pdbx_seq_one_letter_code
_entity_poly.pdbx_strand_id
1 'polypeptide(L)'
;MSANRRKDAFIARVSTENIEAGIADSRIHNLMRFNLNFFNRDQTHSSDFDQLDRDELLKLINKFVHFSEKSLVDWSFETAGKHNLFVNYRKFPKPSEFQHPACVPHDVEWCRFRIGSKLRLVGFVVPNSFHGVTKEGFCYDKNTFYVVFIDKEHKFYMTERR
;
A
#
# COMPACT_ATOMS: atom_id res chain seq x y z
N MET A 1 11.81 -44.20 21.65
CA MET A 1 11.60 -42.74 21.60
C MET A 1 10.73 -42.43 20.39
N SER A 2 9.56 -41.81 20.58
CA SER A 2 8.61 -41.53 19.49
C SER A 2 9.05 -40.29 18.70
N ALA A 3 9.31 -40.44 17.40
CA ALA A 3 9.70 -39.34 16.51
C ALA A 3 8.47 -38.49 16.17
N ASN A 4 8.49 -37.22 16.58
CA ASN A 4 7.38 -36.29 16.35
C ASN A 4 7.53 -35.64 14.97
N ARG A 5 7.02 -36.34 13.95
CA ARG A 5 7.10 -35.94 12.53
C ARG A 5 6.65 -34.50 12.24
N ARG A 6 5.71 -33.94 13.02
CA ARG A 6 5.28 -32.55 12.86
C ARG A 6 6.34 -31.55 13.33
N LYS A 7 7.00 -31.84 14.44
CA LYS A 7 8.14 -31.05 14.94
C LYS A 7 9.29 -31.11 13.94
N ASP A 8 9.59 -32.30 13.41
CA ASP A 8 10.69 -32.49 12.48
C ASP A 8 10.42 -31.78 11.14
N ALA A 9 9.18 -31.83 10.64
CA ALA A 9 8.77 -31.08 9.44
C ALA A 9 8.80 -29.56 9.66
N PHE A 10 8.43 -29.07 10.84
CA PHE A 10 8.51 -27.65 11.19
C PHE A 10 9.96 -27.17 11.28
N ILE A 11 10.84 -27.91 11.97
CA ILE A 11 12.26 -27.58 12.06
C ILE A 11 12.92 -27.60 10.68
N ALA A 12 12.61 -28.59 9.84
CA ALA A 12 13.12 -28.65 8.47
C ALA A 12 12.69 -27.43 7.64
N ARG A 13 11.42 -26.98 7.78
CA ARG A 13 10.91 -25.78 7.10
C ARG A 13 11.56 -24.50 7.60
N VAL A 14 11.74 -24.35 8.92
CA VAL A 14 12.38 -23.17 9.52
C VAL A 14 13.87 -23.12 9.20
N SER A 15 14.54 -24.27 9.05
CA SER A 15 15.96 -24.32 8.67
C SER A 15 16.23 -23.91 7.22
N THR A 16 15.26 -24.04 6.31
CA THR A 16 15.36 -23.57 4.91
C THR A 16 14.97 -22.10 4.74
N GLU A 17 14.21 -21.51 5.66
CA GLU A 17 13.83 -20.08 5.62
C GLU A 17 15.02 -19.12 5.84
N ASN A 18 16.19 -19.61 6.30
CA ASN A 18 17.40 -18.80 6.56
C ASN A 18 18.55 -19.05 5.56
N ILE A 19 18.29 -19.71 4.42
CA ILE A 19 19.30 -19.89 3.37
C ILE A 19 19.25 -18.67 2.44
N GLU A 20 20.41 -18.15 2.07
CA GLU A 20 20.56 -17.09 1.06
C GLU A 20 19.88 -17.54 -0.24
N ALA A 21 18.64 -17.11 -0.44
CA ALA A 21 17.80 -17.50 -1.56
C ALA A 21 18.03 -16.53 -2.73
N GLY A 22 18.27 -17.07 -3.93
CA GLY A 22 18.34 -16.25 -5.14
C GLY A 22 16.99 -15.60 -5.46
N ILE A 23 16.97 -14.65 -6.41
CA ILE A 23 15.73 -13.97 -6.83
C ILE A 23 14.61 -14.98 -7.18
N ALA A 24 14.97 -16.08 -7.85
CA ALA A 24 14.05 -17.14 -8.26
C ALA A 24 13.36 -17.85 -7.10
N ASP A 25 14.05 -17.99 -5.96
CA ASP A 25 13.55 -18.65 -4.75
C ASP A 25 12.96 -17.64 -3.75
N SER A 26 13.08 -16.34 -4.05
CA SER A 26 12.55 -15.26 -3.24
C SER A 26 11.10 -14.92 -3.61
N ARG A 27 10.42 -14.24 -2.68
CA ARG A 27 9.08 -13.70 -2.91
C ARG A 27 9.08 -12.26 -3.43
N ILE A 28 10.23 -11.66 -3.75
CA ILE A 28 10.33 -10.22 -4.04
C ILE A 28 9.39 -9.74 -5.17
N HIS A 29 9.07 -10.62 -6.13
CA HIS A 29 8.16 -10.32 -7.23
C HIS A 29 6.72 -10.04 -6.75
N ASN A 30 6.30 -10.59 -5.60
CA ASN A 30 4.95 -10.46 -5.07
C ASN A 30 4.78 -9.30 -4.08
N LEU A 31 5.88 -8.73 -3.57
CA LEU A 31 5.84 -7.66 -2.60
C LEU A 31 5.39 -6.36 -3.26
N MET A 32 4.56 -5.60 -2.54
CA MET A 32 4.16 -4.29 -3.02
C MET A 32 5.30 -3.27 -2.95
N ARG A 33 5.19 -2.22 -3.75
CA ARG A 33 6.18 -1.13 -3.82
C ARG A 33 5.48 0.20 -3.59
N PHE A 34 6.18 1.14 -2.96
CA PHE A 34 5.76 2.53 -2.91
C PHE A 34 6.52 3.35 -3.94
N ASN A 35 5.83 4.25 -4.63
CA ASN A 35 6.44 5.25 -5.51
C ASN A 35 5.88 6.63 -5.15
N LEU A 36 6.75 7.65 -5.07
CA LEU A 36 6.38 9.00 -4.64
C LEU A 36 6.41 10.04 -5.78
N ASN A 37 6.55 9.61 -7.03
CA ASN A 37 6.66 10.52 -8.18
C ASN A 37 5.42 11.41 -8.38
N PHE A 38 4.25 10.96 -7.91
CA PHE A 38 2.97 11.69 -7.99
C PHE A 38 2.58 12.37 -6.68
N PHE A 39 3.49 12.47 -5.72
CA PHE A 39 3.21 13.07 -4.44
C PHE A 39 2.86 14.56 -4.62
N ASN A 40 1.65 14.94 -4.20
CA ASN A 40 1.11 16.28 -4.37
C ASN A 40 0.76 16.89 -3.01
N ARG A 41 1.45 17.97 -2.68
CA ARG A 41 1.32 18.73 -1.43
C ARG A 41 0.53 20.04 -1.58
N ASP A 42 0.05 20.32 -2.79
CA ASP A 42 -0.48 21.62 -3.16
C ASP A 42 -1.99 21.77 -2.88
N GLN A 43 -2.64 20.73 -2.35
CA GLN A 43 -4.07 20.77 -2.00
C GLN A 43 -4.28 21.13 -0.54
N THR A 44 -5.34 21.91 -0.28
CA THR A 44 -5.71 22.42 1.06
C THR A 44 -5.74 21.36 2.16
N HIS A 45 -6.17 20.13 1.84
CA HIS A 45 -6.31 19.04 2.81
C HIS A 45 -5.18 18.00 2.73
N SER A 46 -4.23 18.17 1.80
CA SER A 46 -3.01 17.35 1.75
C SER A 46 -2.02 17.83 2.81
N SER A 47 -1.16 16.93 3.26
CA SER A 47 -0.03 17.27 4.12
C SER A 47 1.28 16.81 3.49
N ASP A 48 2.34 17.60 3.70
CA ASP A 48 3.72 17.19 3.44
C ASP A 48 4.32 16.50 4.68
N PHE A 49 5.46 15.84 4.53
CA PHE A 49 6.13 15.11 5.60
C PHE A 49 6.60 16.00 6.75
N ASP A 50 6.93 17.25 6.48
CA ASP A 50 7.35 18.24 7.48
C ASP A 50 6.18 18.84 8.30
N GLN A 51 4.94 18.62 7.85
CA GLN A 51 3.71 19.00 8.53
C GLN A 51 3.16 17.87 9.43
N LEU A 52 3.84 16.73 9.46
CA LEU A 52 3.57 15.67 10.41
C LEU A 52 4.34 15.93 11.69
N ASP A 53 3.67 15.75 12.84
CA ASP A 53 4.39 15.71 14.10
C ASP A 53 5.30 14.45 14.17
N ARG A 54 6.17 14.41 15.17
CA ARG A 54 7.15 13.32 15.32
C ARG A 54 6.49 11.94 15.39
N ASP A 55 5.37 11.83 16.08
CA ASP A 55 4.69 10.55 16.30
C ASP A 55 3.91 10.13 15.05
N GLU A 56 3.28 11.08 14.37
CA GLU A 56 2.64 10.88 13.06
C GLU A 56 3.63 10.41 12.01
N LEU A 57 4.79 11.07 11.90
CA LEU A 57 5.84 10.71 10.96
C LEU A 57 6.41 9.32 11.27
N LEU A 58 6.76 9.05 12.54
CA LEU A 58 7.26 7.73 12.95
C LEU A 58 6.25 6.63 12.64
N LYS A 59 4.96 6.89 12.90
CA LYS A 59 3.88 5.95 12.58
C LYS A 59 3.75 5.72 11.09
N LEU A 60 3.87 6.76 10.27
CA LEU A 60 3.83 6.65 8.81
C LEU A 60 4.99 5.79 8.29
N ILE A 61 6.22 6.05 8.74
CA ILE A 61 7.41 5.28 8.33
C ILE A 61 7.27 3.81 8.75
N ASN A 62 6.86 3.53 9.98
CA ASN A 62 6.61 2.16 10.44
C ASN A 62 5.53 1.46 9.61
N LYS A 63 4.51 2.20 9.15
CA LYS A 63 3.50 1.67 8.24
C LYS A 63 4.01 1.44 6.82
N PHE A 64 4.91 2.25 6.30
CA PHE A 64 5.57 1.95 5.02
C PHE A 64 6.35 0.63 5.09
N VAL A 65 7.12 0.42 6.16
CA VAL A 65 7.84 -0.84 6.38
C VAL A 65 6.85 -2.00 6.45
N HIS A 66 5.84 -1.90 7.32
CA HIS A 66 4.85 -2.96 7.50
C HIS A 66 4.09 -3.30 6.21
N PHE A 67 3.62 -2.29 5.47
CA PHE A 67 2.88 -2.54 4.22
C PHE A 67 3.76 -3.13 3.12
N SER A 68 5.08 -2.95 3.18
CA SER A 68 6.01 -3.56 2.22
C SER A 68 6.19 -5.08 2.43
N GLU A 69 5.62 -5.67 3.48
CA GLU A 69 5.75 -7.10 3.82
C GLU A 69 4.89 -8.05 2.96
N LYS A 70 3.89 -7.52 2.23
CA LYS A 70 2.90 -8.33 1.49
C LYS A 70 2.55 -7.71 0.13
N SER A 71 1.78 -8.44 -0.69
CA SER A 71 1.21 -7.90 -1.92
C SER A 71 0.03 -6.96 -1.64
N LEU A 72 -0.35 -6.11 -2.60
CA LEU A 72 -1.54 -5.27 -2.46
C LEU A 72 -2.84 -6.10 -2.38
N VAL A 73 -2.86 -7.26 -3.05
CA VAL A 73 -3.97 -8.20 -2.99
C VAL A 73 -4.13 -8.75 -1.58
N ASP A 74 -3.05 -9.18 -0.95
CA ASP A 74 -3.09 -9.65 0.44
C ASP A 74 -3.61 -8.56 1.38
N TRP A 75 -3.14 -7.31 1.24
CA TRP A 75 -3.62 -6.19 2.05
C TRP A 75 -5.11 -5.87 1.88
N SER A 76 -5.71 -6.23 0.74
CA SER A 76 -7.15 -6.04 0.52
C SER A 76 -8.02 -6.91 1.43
N PHE A 77 -7.46 -7.99 1.99
CA PHE A 77 -8.14 -8.89 2.91
C PHE A 77 -7.86 -8.57 4.38
N GLU A 78 -6.92 -7.65 4.67
CA GLU A 78 -6.48 -7.33 6.01
C GLU A 78 -7.32 -6.21 6.65
N THR A 79 -7.61 -6.35 7.94
CA THR A 79 -8.40 -5.38 8.71
C THR A 79 -7.69 -4.93 9.98
N ALA A 80 -8.00 -3.70 10.41
CA ALA A 80 -7.75 -3.23 11.76
C ALA A 80 -9.10 -3.18 12.50
N GLY A 81 -9.40 -4.26 13.22
CA GLY A 81 -10.73 -4.47 13.81
C GLY A 81 -11.77 -4.68 12.72
N LYS A 82 -12.80 -3.83 12.68
CA LYS A 82 -13.89 -3.90 11.69
C LYS A 82 -13.62 -3.14 10.39
N HIS A 83 -12.44 -2.55 10.23
CA HIS A 83 -12.14 -1.66 9.10
C HIS A 83 -10.99 -2.20 8.26
N ASN A 84 -11.17 -2.24 6.94
CA ASN A 84 -10.12 -2.66 6.01
C ASN A 84 -8.91 -1.73 6.09
N LEU A 85 -7.70 -2.29 6.07
CA LEU A 85 -6.46 -1.54 6.03
C LEU A 85 -6.23 -0.89 4.66
N PHE A 86 -6.42 -1.66 3.60
CA PHE A 86 -6.38 -1.19 2.22
C PHE A 86 -7.78 -1.15 1.62
N VAL A 87 -8.09 -0.12 0.83
CA VAL A 87 -9.32 -0.04 0.04
C VAL A 87 -9.00 0.48 -1.35
N ASN A 88 -9.44 -0.24 -2.36
CA ASN A 88 -9.44 0.19 -3.75
C ASN A 88 -10.82 0.72 -4.13
N TYR A 89 -10.93 2.04 -4.31
CA TYR A 89 -12.15 2.71 -4.72
C TYR A 89 -12.40 2.62 -6.23
N ARG A 90 -11.38 2.23 -7.01
CA ARG A 90 -11.29 2.24 -8.48
C ARG A 90 -11.35 3.64 -9.06
N LYS A 91 -12.40 4.41 -8.80
CA LYS A 91 -12.54 5.79 -9.27
C LYS A 91 -12.20 6.79 -8.16
N PHE A 92 -11.84 8.01 -8.55
CA PHE A 92 -11.69 9.10 -7.60
C PHE A 92 -12.99 9.25 -6.77
N PRO A 93 -12.91 9.26 -5.43
CA PRO A 93 -14.08 9.40 -4.58
C PRO A 93 -14.94 10.62 -4.89
N LYS A 94 -16.27 10.44 -4.94
CA LYS A 94 -17.22 11.57 -5.05
C LYS A 94 -17.32 12.39 -3.76
N PRO A 95 -17.47 11.78 -2.56
CA PRO A 95 -17.40 12.55 -1.32
C PRO A 95 -15.93 12.79 -0.94
N SER A 96 -15.29 13.75 -1.62
CA SER A 96 -13.89 14.15 -1.38
C SER A 96 -13.77 15.65 -1.25
N GLU A 97 -12.96 16.13 -0.30
CA GLU A 97 -12.50 17.52 -0.28
C GLU A 97 -11.20 17.71 -1.08
N PHE A 98 -10.69 16.62 -1.66
CA PHE A 98 -9.56 16.64 -2.60
C PHE A 98 -10.07 16.71 -4.04
N GLN A 99 -9.18 17.13 -4.94
CA GLN A 99 -9.40 17.12 -6.37
C GLN A 99 -8.46 16.12 -7.05
N HIS A 100 -8.86 15.57 -8.19
CA HIS A 100 -7.97 14.73 -9.00
C HIS A 100 -6.81 15.60 -9.52
N PRO A 101 -5.54 15.36 -9.13
CA PRO A 101 -4.41 16.18 -9.57
C PRO A 101 -4.14 16.01 -11.07
N ALA A 102 -3.86 17.10 -11.78
CA ALA A 102 -3.56 17.04 -13.21
C ALA A 102 -2.36 16.16 -13.57
N CYS A 103 -1.42 15.95 -12.63
CA CYS A 103 -0.27 15.08 -12.83
C CYS A 103 -0.61 13.58 -12.76
N VAL A 104 -1.76 13.19 -12.20
CA VAL A 104 -2.16 11.79 -12.07
C VAL A 104 -2.97 11.36 -13.30
N PRO A 105 -2.63 10.25 -13.98
CA PRO A 105 -3.42 9.77 -15.12
C PRO A 105 -4.88 9.50 -14.75
N HIS A 106 -5.78 9.70 -15.71
CA HIS A 106 -7.23 9.64 -15.47
C HIS A 106 -7.78 8.21 -15.35
N ASP A 107 -7.03 7.23 -15.83
CA ASP A 107 -7.39 5.82 -15.95
C ASP A 107 -6.78 4.94 -14.85
N VAL A 108 -6.25 5.53 -13.76
CA VAL A 108 -5.71 4.80 -12.61
C VAL A 108 -6.81 4.29 -11.67
N GLU A 109 -6.47 3.31 -10.83
CA GLU A 109 -7.34 2.86 -9.75
C GLU A 109 -7.01 3.55 -8.43
N TRP A 110 -7.90 4.43 -7.97
CA TRP A 110 -7.71 5.17 -6.72
C TRP A 110 -7.91 4.30 -5.49
N CYS A 111 -7.04 4.47 -4.49
CA CYS A 111 -7.00 3.62 -3.31
C CYS A 111 -6.43 4.35 -2.09
N ARG A 112 -6.54 3.72 -0.93
CA ARG A 112 -5.97 4.23 0.32
C ARG A 112 -5.47 3.12 1.22
N PHE A 113 -4.49 3.48 2.04
CA PHE A 113 -4.13 2.76 3.26
C PHE A 113 -4.59 3.53 4.51
N ARG A 114 -5.03 2.80 5.53
CA ARG A 114 -5.28 3.33 6.87
C ARG A 114 -4.00 3.25 7.69
N ILE A 115 -3.51 4.40 8.14
CA ILE A 115 -2.32 4.51 9.01
C ILE A 115 -2.73 4.56 10.48
N GLY A 116 -3.77 5.33 10.80
CA GLY A 116 -4.31 5.52 12.16
C GLY A 116 -5.83 5.67 12.19
N SER A 117 -6.36 6.34 13.21
CA SER A 117 -7.80 6.62 13.31
C SER A 117 -8.28 7.45 12.10
N LYS A 118 -7.70 8.63 11.91
CA LYS A 118 -7.98 9.54 10.77
C LYS A 118 -6.93 9.45 9.67
N LEU A 119 -5.64 9.48 10.02
CA LEU A 119 -4.53 9.48 9.06
C LEU A 119 -4.64 8.37 8.00
N ARG A 120 -4.63 8.77 6.73
CA ARG A 120 -4.62 7.92 5.54
C ARG A 120 -3.43 8.26 4.66
N LEU A 121 -2.92 7.23 4.01
CA LEU A 121 -2.06 7.37 2.86
C LEU A 121 -2.92 7.12 1.62
N VAL A 122 -3.01 8.11 0.74
CA VAL A 122 -3.85 8.07 -0.44
C VAL A 122 -2.98 7.95 -1.67
N GLY A 123 -3.41 7.14 -2.62
CA GLY A 123 -2.65 6.91 -3.83
C GLY A 123 -3.47 6.20 -4.88
N PHE A 124 -2.77 5.69 -5.88
CA PHE A 124 -3.36 4.87 -6.93
C PHE A 124 -2.49 3.67 -7.25
N VAL A 125 -3.08 2.72 -7.96
CA VAL A 125 -2.40 1.57 -8.54
C VAL A 125 -2.70 1.52 -10.04
N VAL A 126 -1.82 0.84 -10.77
CA VAL A 126 -2.08 0.53 -12.18
C VAL A 126 -3.24 -0.46 -12.26
N PRO A 127 -4.28 -0.22 -13.09
CA PRO A 127 -5.38 -1.16 -13.25
C PRO A 127 -4.90 -2.54 -13.68
N ASN A 128 -5.62 -3.58 -13.25
CA ASN A 128 -5.23 -4.96 -13.56
C ASN A 128 -5.18 -5.24 -15.07
N SER A 129 -5.91 -4.49 -15.90
CA SER A 129 -5.87 -4.59 -17.37
C SER A 129 -4.54 -4.21 -17.99
N PHE A 130 -3.72 -3.40 -17.30
CA PHE A 130 -2.39 -3.02 -17.76
C PHE A 130 -1.30 -3.90 -17.16
N HIS A 131 -1.57 -4.69 -16.12
CA HIS A 131 -0.55 -5.51 -15.48
C HIS A 131 0.08 -6.50 -16.45
N GLY A 132 1.42 -6.57 -16.48
CA GLY A 132 2.14 -7.46 -17.40
C GLY A 132 2.38 -6.87 -18.79
N VAL A 133 1.69 -5.76 -19.14
CA VAL A 133 1.90 -5.09 -20.42
C VAL A 133 3.27 -4.44 -20.42
N THR A 134 4.05 -4.71 -21.47
CA THR A 134 5.41 -4.17 -21.63
C THR A 134 5.39 -2.95 -22.55
N LYS A 135 6.07 -1.88 -22.15
CA LYS A 135 6.30 -0.66 -22.93
C LYS A 135 7.72 -0.17 -22.68
N GLU A 136 8.46 0.12 -23.75
CA GLU A 136 9.84 0.66 -23.67
C GLU A 136 10.80 -0.20 -22.82
N GLY A 137 10.60 -1.52 -22.81
CA GLY A 137 11.41 -2.45 -22.01
C GLY A 137 11.03 -2.55 -20.53
N PHE A 138 10.02 -1.80 -20.09
CA PHE A 138 9.47 -1.87 -18.74
C PHE A 138 8.08 -2.52 -18.72
N CYS A 139 7.72 -3.15 -17.62
CA CYS A 139 6.45 -3.81 -17.44
C CYS A 139 5.60 -3.09 -16.38
N TYR A 140 4.32 -2.88 -16.69
CA TYR A 140 3.36 -2.33 -15.73
C TYR A 140 3.08 -3.33 -14.59
N ASP A 141 3.25 -2.85 -13.36
CA ASP A 141 3.02 -3.63 -12.15
C ASP A 141 1.86 -3.07 -11.31
N LYS A 142 0.82 -3.89 -11.11
CA LYS A 142 -0.32 -3.56 -10.25
C LYS A 142 0.02 -3.58 -8.76
N ASN A 143 1.16 -4.15 -8.37
CA ASN A 143 1.64 -4.17 -6.99
C ASN A 143 2.41 -2.89 -6.61
N THR A 144 2.50 -1.89 -7.49
CA THR A 144 3.05 -0.57 -7.13
C THR A 144 1.95 0.38 -6.70
N PHE A 145 2.02 0.83 -5.45
CA PHE A 145 1.19 1.90 -4.89
C PHE A 145 1.89 3.25 -5.10
N TYR A 146 1.32 4.09 -5.95
CA TYR A 146 1.81 5.45 -6.20
C TYR A 146 1.17 6.38 -5.16
N VAL A 147 1.98 6.84 -4.22
CA VAL A 147 1.56 7.76 -3.16
C VAL A 147 1.29 9.13 -3.78
N VAL A 148 0.10 9.68 -3.48
CA VAL A 148 -0.32 10.99 -3.95
C VAL A 148 -0.52 11.96 -2.80
N PHE A 149 -1.25 11.57 -1.74
CA PHE A 149 -1.54 12.46 -0.61
C PHE A 149 -1.29 11.78 0.74
N ILE A 150 -0.94 12.60 1.73
CA ILE A 150 -1.10 12.28 3.14
C ILE A 150 -2.33 13.02 3.63
N ASP A 151 -3.37 12.29 4.04
CA ASP A 151 -4.65 12.84 4.49
C ASP A 151 -4.77 12.63 6.01
N LYS A 152 -4.48 13.70 6.78
CA LYS A 152 -4.51 13.67 8.25
C LYS A 152 -5.93 13.59 8.82
N GLU A 153 -6.91 14.09 8.06
CA GLU A 153 -8.25 14.39 8.57
C GLU A 153 -9.36 13.51 7.99
N HIS A 154 -9.01 12.51 7.17
CA HIS A 154 -9.95 11.61 6.51
C HIS A 154 -10.90 12.35 5.55
N LYS A 155 -10.36 13.34 4.84
CA LYS A 155 -11.10 14.19 3.89
C LYS A 155 -11.11 13.64 2.46
N PHE A 156 -10.32 12.60 2.17
CA PHE A 156 -10.28 11.99 0.84
C PHE A 156 -11.53 11.18 0.50
N TYR A 157 -12.07 10.43 1.46
CA TYR A 157 -13.34 9.71 1.33
C TYR A 157 -14.17 9.96 2.60
N MET A 158 -15.02 10.98 2.57
CA MET A 158 -15.83 11.37 3.72
C MET A 158 -16.94 10.36 3.97
N THR A 159 -16.91 9.73 5.14
CA THR A 159 -17.96 8.78 5.60
C THR A 159 -18.93 9.37 6.62
N GLU A 160 -18.52 10.45 7.30
CA GLU A 160 -19.34 11.16 8.28
C GLU A 160 -20.14 12.25 7.57
N ARG A 161 -21.41 12.43 7.93
CA ARG A 161 -22.19 13.58 7.45
C ARG A 161 -21.68 14.82 8.16
N ARG A 162 -21.37 15.87 7.38
CA ARG A 162 -21.09 17.22 7.90
C ARG A 162 -22.32 17.76 8.63
#